data_AF-A0A7W0FE24-F1
#
_entry.id   AF-A0A7W0FE24-F1
#
_cell.length_a   1.000
_cell.length_b   1.000
_cell.length_c   1.000
_cell.angle_alpha   90.00
_cell.angle_beta   90.00
_cell.angle_gamma   90.00
#
_symmetry.space_group_name_H-M   'P 1'
#
loop_
_entity.id
_entity.type
_entity.pdbx_description
1 polymer ?
#
loop_
_entity_poly.entity_id
_entity_poly.type
_entity_poly.pdbx_seq_one_letter_code
_entity_poly.pdbx_strand_id
1 'polypeptide(L)'
;MKNPLKPIKAIIKDVKTEAEGVKTYTLSTEFPFFAEPGQFNMIGYPGVGEAPISLSAIMQGGDSPLRDGSFKHTIKSVGRVTDFLKDFNKGDELFFRGPYGRGWPVKKAEKKDVLIIAGGVGLAPLRPVIHLILNQRESFGDVSLICGARNEKNMLFMDEFDGWAEKIAVYLTVDEAVQPDMWKHHVGLVTDLIDGVKIKPERAIAFVCGPEIMMRFICRGLIMHGMLQSSLYVSLERRMKCGIAQCGHCQHSGLFVCKDGPIFSYKEVRGLPDGVL
;
A
#
# COMPACT_ATOMS: atom_id res chain seq x y z
N MET A 1 25.34 -4.07 16.37
CA MET A 1 24.04 -3.47 15.98
C MET A 1 24.21 -2.80 14.62
N LYS A 2 23.44 -3.18 13.58
CA LYS A 2 23.52 -2.57 12.23
C LYS A 2 22.89 -1.16 12.34
N ASN A 3 23.59 -0.11 11.92
CA ASN A 3 23.08 1.26 11.98
C ASN A 3 21.83 1.41 11.09
N PRO A 4 20.63 1.67 11.64
CA PRO A 4 19.40 1.74 10.85
C PRO A 4 19.37 2.95 9.91
N LEU A 5 20.14 4.01 10.20
CA LEU A 5 20.21 5.20 9.36
C LEU A 5 21.20 5.07 8.20
N LYS A 6 21.99 3.98 8.15
CA LYS A 6 22.96 3.77 7.06
C LYS A 6 22.20 3.38 5.78
N PRO A 7 22.27 4.17 4.70
CA PRO A 7 21.67 3.79 3.43
C PRO A 7 22.31 2.52 2.87
N ILE A 8 21.48 1.68 2.28
CA ILE A 8 21.84 0.48 1.54
C ILE A 8 21.67 0.80 0.06
N LYS A 9 22.67 0.37 -0.73
CA LYS A 9 22.62 0.47 -2.18
C LYS A 9 21.77 -0.66 -2.75
N ALA A 10 20.89 -0.32 -3.67
CA ALA A 10 20.13 -1.26 -4.50
C ALA A 10 20.38 -0.98 -5.98
N ILE A 11 20.32 -2.03 -6.79
CA ILE A 11 20.36 -1.93 -8.26
C ILE A 11 18.95 -2.10 -8.80
N ILE A 12 18.54 -1.20 -9.70
CA ILE A 12 17.27 -1.31 -10.42
C ILE A 12 17.39 -2.42 -11.47
N LYS A 13 16.63 -3.51 -11.27
CA LYS A 13 16.58 -4.66 -12.20
C LYS A 13 15.56 -4.48 -13.30
N ASP A 14 14.49 -3.73 -13.03
CA ASP A 14 13.41 -3.48 -13.97
C ASP A 14 12.65 -2.21 -13.59
N VAL A 15 12.08 -1.53 -14.59
CA VAL A 15 11.22 -0.36 -14.44
C VAL A 15 9.98 -0.54 -15.31
N LYS A 16 8.81 -0.54 -14.68
CA LYS A 16 7.52 -0.59 -15.37
C LYS A 16 6.79 0.73 -15.17
N THR A 17 6.34 1.36 -16.25
CA THR A 17 5.41 2.50 -16.18
C THR A 17 4.01 1.94 -15.95
N GLU A 18 3.40 2.28 -14.81
CA GLU A 18 2.05 1.81 -14.45
C GLU A 18 0.98 2.80 -14.92
N ALA A 19 1.28 4.09 -14.84
CA ALA A 19 0.43 5.19 -15.28
C ALA A 19 1.29 6.43 -15.53
N GLU A 20 0.68 7.51 -16.05
CA GLU A 20 1.38 8.79 -16.19
C GLU A 20 1.93 9.27 -14.84
N GLY A 21 3.25 9.48 -14.78
CA GLY A 21 3.95 9.89 -13.57
C GLY A 21 4.07 8.81 -12.48
N VAL A 22 3.68 7.56 -12.75
CA VAL A 22 3.77 6.43 -11.79
C VAL A 22 4.61 5.30 -12.37
N LYS A 23 5.70 4.95 -11.68
CA LYS A 23 6.59 3.85 -12.07
C LYS A 23 6.77 2.85 -10.94
N THR A 24 6.81 1.57 -11.28
CA THR A 24 7.24 0.49 -10.40
C THR A 24 8.69 0.15 -10.68
N TYR A 25 9.53 0.24 -9.65
CA TYR A 25 10.94 -0.14 -9.68
C TYR A 25 11.11 -1.50 -9.01
N THR A 26 11.70 -2.46 -9.72
CA THR A 26 12.18 -3.71 -9.12
C THR A 26 13.61 -3.49 -8.68
N LEU A 27 13.83 -3.51 -7.37
CA LEU A 27 15.11 -3.31 -6.73
C LEU A 27 15.68 -4.66 -6.28
N SER A 28 17.00 -4.74 -6.24
CA SER A 28 17.74 -5.90 -5.73
C SER A 28 18.93 -5.42 -4.91
N THR A 29 19.35 -6.22 -3.94
CA THR A 29 20.49 -5.90 -3.09
C THR A 29 21.44 -7.09 -3.02
N GLU A 30 22.68 -6.85 -2.62
CA GLU A 30 23.68 -7.92 -2.49
C GLU A 30 23.38 -8.90 -1.33
N PHE A 31 22.40 -8.56 -0.48
CA PHE A 31 22.03 -9.35 0.68
C PHE A 31 20.53 -9.67 0.66
N PRO A 32 20.08 -10.70 1.37
CA PRO A 32 18.65 -10.93 1.57
C PRO A 32 17.98 -9.71 2.22
N PHE A 33 16.84 -9.30 1.65
CA PHE A 33 16.00 -8.23 2.18
C PHE A 33 14.71 -8.85 2.72
N PHE A 34 14.46 -8.63 4.02
CA PHE A 34 13.28 -9.14 4.72
C PHE A 34 12.38 -7.97 5.06
N ALA A 35 11.10 -8.09 4.73
CA ALA A 35 10.07 -7.13 5.10
C ALA A 35 8.71 -7.82 5.19
N GLU A 36 7.76 -7.15 5.84
CA GLU A 36 6.36 -7.55 5.91
C GLU A 36 5.49 -6.61 5.05
N PRO A 37 4.39 -7.11 4.46
CA PRO A 37 3.40 -6.26 3.78
C PRO A 37 3.00 -5.05 4.63
N GLY A 38 3.00 -3.85 4.04
CA GLY A 38 2.64 -2.60 4.74
C GLY A 38 3.82 -1.87 5.37
N GLN A 39 5.02 -2.47 5.41
CA GLN A 39 6.24 -1.73 5.72
C GLN A 39 6.69 -0.85 4.54
N PHE A 40 7.54 0.11 4.85
CA PHE A 40 8.06 1.08 3.88
C PHE A 40 9.58 1.23 3.99
N ASN A 41 10.18 1.79 2.95
CA ASN A 41 11.57 2.22 2.95
C ASN A 41 11.64 3.73 2.80
N MET A 42 12.66 4.36 3.37
CA MET A 42 13.03 5.72 2.96
C MET A 42 13.93 5.58 1.74
N ILE A 43 13.44 6.01 0.58
CA ILE A 43 14.09 5.87 -0.72
C ILE A 43 14.61 7.23 -1.18
N GLY A 44 15.83 7.26 -1.70
CA GLY A 44 16.41 8.51 -2.15
C GLY A 44 17.76 8.36 -2.84
N TYR A 45 18.42 9.52 -2.96
CA TYR A 45 19.74 9.62 -3.55
C TYR A 45 20.58 10.67 -2.80
N PRO A 46 21.88 10.42 -2.55
CA PRO A 46 22.77 11.38 -1.90
C PRO A 46 22.75 12.76 -2.56
N GLY A 47 22.61 13.83 -1.76
CA GLY A 47 22.51 15.20 -2.27
C GLY A 47 21.11 15.61 -2.75
N VAL A 48 20.21 14.67 -3.02
CA VAL A 48 18.81 14.96 -3.41
C VAL A 48 17.89 14.97 -2.21
N GLY A 49 17.96 13.92 -1.38
CA GLY A 49 17.07 13.67 -0.25
C GLY A 49 16.45 12.28 -0.32
N GLU A 50 15.48 12.02 0.55
CA GLU A 50 14.74 10.75 0.62
C GLU A 50 13.25 10.97 0.94
N ALA A 51 12.41 10.02 0.55
CA ALA A 51 10.98 10.00 0.82
C ALA A 51 10.54 8.63 1.35
N PRO A 52 9.56 8.56 2.28
CA PRO A 52 8.97 7.29 2.69
C PRO A 52 8.15 6.71 1.54
N ILE A 53 8.47 5.49 1.12
CA ILE A 53 7.78 4.79 0.02
C ILE A 53 7.47 3.36 0.47
N SER A 54 6.18 3.01 0.44
CA SER A 54 5.71 1.68 0.81
C SER A 54 6.20 0.61 -0.16
N LEU A 55 6.42 -0.60 0.35
CA LEU A 55 6.72 -1.76 -0.48
C LEU A 55 5.47 -2.15 -1.29
N SER A 56 5.65 -2.36 -2.60
CA SER A 56 4.57 -2.77 -3.52
C SER A 56 4.67 -4.21 -4.03
N ALA A 57 5.80 -4.87 -3.75
CA ALA A 57 5.94 -6.32 -3.73
C ALA A 57 7.14 -6.71 -2.86
N ILE A 58 7.02 -7.85 -2.18
CA ILE A 58 8.12 -8.49 -1.48
C ILE A 58 8.26 -9.85 -2.15
N MET A 59 9.37 -10.07 -2.86
CA MET A 59 9.54 -11.32 -3.60
C MET A 59 10.01 -12.40 -2.62
N GLN A 60 9.07 -13.23 -2.17
CA GLN A 60 9.33 -14.37 -1.30
C GLN A 60 9.43 -15.66 -2.12
N GLY A 61 10.42 -16.49 -1.81
CA GLY A 61 10.46 -17.90 -2.17
C GLY A 61 10.07 -18.73 -0.95
N GLY A 62 8.77 -18.82 -0.63
CA GLY A 62 8.28 -19.48 0.58
C GLY A 62 8.61 -18.69 1.85
N ASP A 63 8.96 -19.37 2.96
CA ASP A 63 9.35 -18.74 4.24
C ASP A 63 10.71 -18.00 4.20
N SER A 64 11.27 -17.77 3.01
CA SER A 64 12.58 -17.15 2.81
C SER A 64 12.53 -16.15 1.66
N PRO A 65 13.23 -15.01 1.76
CA PRO A 65 13.34 -14.05 0.67
C PRO A 65 14.04 -14.71 -0.52
N LEU A 66 13.77 -14.20 -1.72
CA LEU A 66 14.62 -14.57 -2.87
C LEU A 66 16.09 -14.30 -2.52
N ARG A 67 16.97 -15.19 -3.00
CA ARG A 67 18.42 -15.09 -2.76
C ARG A 67 19.00 -13.74 -3.22
N ASP A 68 18.37 -13.07 -4.17
CA ASP A 68 18.79 -11.77 -4.70
C ASP A 68 18.22 -10.56 -3.92
N GLY A 69 17.46 -10.81 -2.85
CA GLY A 69 16.88 -9.78 -2.00
C GLY A 69 15.99 -8.80 -2.76
N SER A 70 15.24 -9.27 -3.76
CA SER A 70 14.43 -8.41 -4.62
C SER A 70 13.09 -7.97 -3.99
N PHE A 71 12.75 -6.71 -4.21
CA PHE A 71 11.52 -6.08 -3.76
C PHE A 71 11.10 -4.97 -4.73
N LYS A 72 9.85 -4.52 -4.65
CA LYS A 72 9.33 -3.46 -5.53
C LYS A 72 8.82 -2.26 -4.75
N HIS A 73 8.97 -1.10 -5.37
CA HIS A 73 8.32 0.14 -4.96
C HIS A 73 7.62 0.77 -6.15
N THR A 74 6.38 1.20 -5.94
CA THR A 74 5.60 1.93 -6.94
C THR A 74 5.53 3.39 -6.50
N ILE A 75 6.12 4.28 -7.30
CA ILE A 75 6.39 5.67 -6.94
C ILE A 75 5.63 6.58 -7.89
N LYS A 76 4.80 7.47 -7.33
CA LYS A 76 4.21 8.59 -8.04
C LYS A 76 5.12 9.82 -7.94
N SER A 77 5.37 10.47 -9.07
CA SER A 77 6.16 11.70 -9.17
C SER A 77 5.33 12.89 -8.68
N VAL A 78 5.61 13.38 -7.47
CA VAL A 78 4.84 14.45 -6.80
C VAL A 78 5.72 15.49 -6.12
N GLY A 79 7.02 15.50 -6.38
CA GLY A 79 7.95 16.43 -5.73
C GLY A 79 9.41 16.03 -5.88
N ARG A 80 10.30 16.91 -5.38
CA ARG A 80 11.76 16.89 -5.63
C ARG A 80 12.40 15.50 -5.68
N VAL A 81 12.21 14.66 -4.66
CA VAL A 81 12.85 13.34 -4.59
C VAL A 81 12.24 12.40 -5.63
N THR A 82 10.92 12.27 -5.67
CA THR A 82 10.24 11.36 -6.61
C THR A 82 10.39 11.80 -8.07
N ASP A 83 10.44 13.11 -8.32
CA ASP A 83 10.65 13.67 -9.66
C ASP A 83 12.06 13.43 -10.16
N PHE A 84 13.05 13.39 -9.27
CA PHE A 84 14.42 12.99 -9.62
C PHE A 84 14.50 11.49 -9.94
N LEU A 85 13.81 10.66 -9.15
CA LEU A 85 13.81 9.21 -9.36
C LEU A 85 13.05 8.79 -10.63
N LYS A 86 12.12 9.61 -11.12
CA LYS A 86 11.29 9.30 -12.30
C LYS A 86 12.12 8.99 -13.54
N ASP A 87 13.33 9.54 -13.64
CA ASP A 87 14.21 9.43 -14.81
C ASP A 87 15.16 8.21 -14.73
N PHE A 88 15.09 7.44 -13.65
CA PHE A 88 15.93 6.26 -13.44
C PHE A 88 15.47 5.08 -14.30
N ASN A 89 16.43 4.29 -14.74
CA ASN A 89 16.28 3.15 -15.64
C ASN A 89 16.88 1.88 -15.05
N LYS A 90 16.66 0.76 -15.73
CA LYS A 90 17.32 -0.50 -15.43
C LYS A 90 18.84 -0.33 -15.45
N GLY A 91 19.50 -0.81 -14.39
CA GLY A 91 20.94 -0.70 -14.19
C GLY A 91 21.35 0.43 -13.25
N ASP A 92 20.50 1.44 -13.06
CA ASP A 92 20.82 2.56 -12.18
C ASP A 92 20.85 2.15 -10.69
N GLU A 93 21.64 2.90 -9.92
CA GLU A 93 21.78 2.71 -8.47
C GLU A 93 20.82 3.61 -7.70
N LEU A 94 20.15 3.04 -6.71
CA LEU A 94 19.23 3.74 -5.82
C LEU A 94 19.55 3.40 -4.37
N PHE A 95 19.39 4.36 -3.46
CA PHE A 95 19.71 4.19 -2.05
C PHE A 95 18.45 4.16 -1.22
N PHE A 96 18.39 3.24 -0.27
CA PHE A 96 17.26 3.15 0.63
C PHE A 96 17.70 2.79 2.04
N ARG A 97 16.82 3.02 3.00
CA ARG A 97 16.99 2.54 4.37
C ARG A 97 15.65 2.06 4.91
N GLY A 98 15.67 0.93 5.62
CA GLY A 98 14.49 0.21 6.06
C GLY A 98 14.70 -1.31 6.03
N PRO A 99 13.62 -2.11 6.12
CA PRO A 99 12.23 -1.63 6.20
C PRO A 99 11.93 -0.96 7.55
N TYR A 100 10.97 -0.05 7.54
CA TYR A 100 10.44 0.60 8.73
C TYR A 100 8.96 0.35 8.90
N GLY A 101 8.50 0.62 10.12
CA GLY A 101 7.12 0.57 10.49
C GLY A 101 6.58 -0.83 10.74
N ARG A 102 5.30 -0.84 11.12
CA ARG A 102 4.42 -1.95 11.37
C ARG A 102 3.61 -2.26 10.12
N GLY A 103 3.63 -3.53 9.70
CA GLY A 103 2.89 -4.01 8.55
C GLY A 103 1.40 -4.22 8.78
N TRP A 104 0.72 -4.66 7.72
CA TRP A 104 -0.67 -5.09 7.76
C TRP A 104 -0.82 -6.35 8.62
N PRO A 105 -1.84 -6.43 9.48
CA PRO A 105 -2.02 -7.56 10.39
C PRO A 105 -2.66 -8.77 9.69
N VAL A 106 -2.06 -9.24 8.58
CA VAL A 106 -2.62 -10.28 7.72
C VAL A 106 -2.90 -11.58 8.47
N LYS A 107 -2.06 -11.95 9.45
CA LYS A 107 -2.31 -13.10 10.34
C LYS A 107 -3.61 -12.98 11.13
N LYS A 108 -4.03 -11.76 11.51
CA LYS A 108 -5.33 -11.55 12.20
C LYS A 108 -6.53 -11.71 11.26
N ALA A 109 -6.30 -11.79 9.96
CA ALA A 109 -7.30 -11.98 8.90
C ALA A 109 -7.53 -13.46 8.57
N GLU A 110 -6.70 -14.38 9.05
CA GLU A 110 -6.92 -15.81 8.85
C GLU A 110 -8.31 -16.24 9.35
N LYS A 111 -8.99 -17.07 8.57
CA LYS A 111 -10.36 -17.56 8.77
C LYS A 111 -11.45 -16.49 8.82
N LYS A 112 -11.14 -15.25 8.42
CA LYS A 112 -12.07 -14.12 8.34
C LYS A 112 -12.37 -13.76 6.90
N ASP A 113 -13.49 -13.06 6.71
CA ASP A 113 -13.73 -12.36 5.44
C ASP A 113 -12.77 -11.15 5.38
N VAL A 114 -12.18 -10.89 4.22
CA VAL A 114 -11.18 -9.81 4.04
C VAL A 114 -11.67 -8.83 3.00
N LEU A 115 -11.79 -7.57 3.40
CA LEU A 115 -12.12 -6.47 2.51
C LEU A 115 -10.90 -5.57 2.30
N ILE A 116 -10.43 -5.49 1.07
CA ILE A 116 -9.29 -4.65 0.68
C ILE A 116 -9.85 -3.47 -0.11
N ILE A 117 -9.59 -2.25 0.34
CA ILE A 117 -10.05 -1.02 -0.34
C ILE A 117 -8.85 -0.13 -0.66
N ALA A 118 -8.66 0.13 -1.95
CA ALA A 118 -7.55 0.91 -2.47
C ALA A 118 -8.02 2.14 -3.26
N GLY A 119 -7.29 3.25 -3.13
CA GLY A 119 -7.47 4.46 -3.95
C GLY A 119 -6.16 4.92 -4.58
N GLY A 120 -6.10 4.92 -5.92
CA GLY A 120 -4.93 5.33 -6.70
C GLY A 120 -3.66 4.59 -6.29
N VAL A 121 -2.59 5.33 -5.96
CA VAL A 121 -1.31 4.74 -5.49
C VAL A 121 -1.43 3.98 -4.17
N GLY A 122 -2.54 4.14 -3.44
CA GLY A 122 -2.85 3.35 -2.24
C GLY A 122 -3.00 1.85 -2.50
N LEU A 123 -3.18 1.41 -3.76
CA LEU A 123 -3.12 -0.01 -4.11
C LEU A 123 -1.71 -0.60 -3.93
N ALA A 124 -0.66 0.20 -4.11
CA ALA A 124 0.73 -0.25 -4.00
C ALA A 124 1.05 -0.93 -2.65
N PRO A 125 0.82 -0.30 -1.47
CA PRO A 125 1.05 -0.96 -0.17
C PRO A 125 0.14 -2.15 0.13
N LEU A 126 -1.00 -2.28 -0.56
CA LEU A 126 -1.95 -3.40 -0.40
C LEU A 126 -1.63 -4.57 -1.33
N ARG A 127 -0.93 -4.33 -2.44
CA ARG A 127 -0.55 -5.35 -3.41
C ARG A 127 0.21 -6.54 -2.79
N PRO A 128 1.20 -6.36 -1.88
CA PRO A 128 1.82 -7.49 -1.19
C PRO A 128 0.84 -8.30 -0.32
N VAL A 129 -0.18 -7.65 0.26
CA VAL A 129 -1.23 -8.33 1.03
C VAL A 129 -2.10 -9.18 0.12
N ILE A 130 -2.48 -8.65 -1.05
CA ILE A 130 -3.24 -9.38 -2.07
C ILE A 130 -2.47 -10.63 -2.49
N HIS A 131 -1.20 -10.49 -2.87
CA HIS A 131 -0.35 -11.63 -3.25
C HIS A 131 -0.23 -12.69 -2.16
N LEU A 132 -0.05 -12.28 -0.89
CA LEU A 132 -0.01 -13.19 0.25
C LEU A 132 -1.32 -13.96 0.38
N ILE A 133 -2.46 -13.27 0.33
CA ILE A 133 -3.79 -13.89 0.42
C ILE A 133 -4.01 -14.86 -0.75
N LEU A 134 -3.63 -14.50 -1.98
CA LEU A 134 -3.81 -15.37 -3.15
C LEU A 134 -2.96 -16.65 -3.09
N ASN A 135 -1.77 -16.57 -2.47
CA ASN A 135 -0.89 -17.72 -2.25
C ASN A 135 -1.38 -18.64 -1.13
N GLN A 136 -2.12 -18.09 -0.16
CA GLN A 136 -2.65 -18.82 0.99
C GLN A 136 -4.18 -18.76 1.03
N ARG A 137 -4.83 -18.80 -0.15
CA ARG A 137 -6.25 -18.45 -0.32
C ARG A 137 -7.18 -19.24 0.62
N GLU A 138 -6.89 -20.52 0.82
CA GLU A 138 -7.65 -21.43 1.70
C GLU A 138 -7.62 -21.04 3.19
N SER A 139 -6.68 -20.17 3.59
CA SER A 139 -6.56 -19.70 4.98
C SER A 139 -7.52 -18.54 5.28
N PHE A 140 -8.26 -18.02 4.30
CA PHE A 140 -9.13 -16.85 4.42
C PHE A 140 -10.57 -17.19 4.02
N GLY A 141 -11.54 -16.44 4.55
CA GLY A 141 -12.96 -16.54 4.19
C GLY A 141 -13.26 -15.94 2.82
N ASP A 142 -14.34 -15.17 2.70
CA ASP A 142 -14.64 -14.42 1.48
C ASP A 142 -13.68 -13.23 1.36
N VAL A 143 -13.05 -13.05 0.20
CA VAL A 143 -12.08 -11.95 -0.02
C VAL A 143 -12.59 -11.07 -1.15
N SER A 144 -12.64 -9.77 -0.91
CA SER A 144 -13.06 -8.76 -1.87
C SER A 144 -12.05 -7.62 -1.95
N LEU A 145 -11.74 -7.19 -3.17
CA LEU A 145 -10.95 -6.01 -3.47
C LEU A 145 -11.87 -4.96 -4.10
N ILE A 146 -11.91 -3.76 -3.53
CA ILE A 146 -12.44 -2.56 -4.17
C ILE A 146 -11.26 -1.66 -4.52
N CYS A 147 -11.10 -1.29 -5.79
CA CYS A 147 -10.05 -0.39 -6.23
C CYS A 147 -10.62 0.78 -7.02
N GLY A 148 -10.35 2.00 -6.55
CA GLY A 148 -10.70 3.25 -7.20
C GLY A 148 -9.50 3.96 -7.78
N ALA A 149 -9.71 4.64 -8.91
CA ALA A 149 -8.76 5.61 -9.46
C ALA A 149 -9.53 6.84 -9.96
N ARG A 150 -8.82 7.92 -10.28
CA ARG A 150 -9.46 9.11 -10.85
C ARG A 150 -10.14 8.79 -12.19
N ASN A 151 -9.40 8.17 -13.10
CA ASN A 151 -9.87 7.69 -14.40
C ASN A 151 -9.12 6.41 -14.77
N GLU A 152 -9.51 5.78 -15.88
CA GLU A 152 -8.97 4.49 -16.30
C GLU A 152 -7.47 4.52 -16.60
N LYS A 153 -6.92 5.69 -16.99
CA LYS A 153 -5.47 5.89 -17.21
C LYS A 153 -4.66 5.94 -15.92
N ASN A 154 -5.32 6.17 -14.79
CA ASN A 154 -4.69 6.21 -13.47
C ASN A 154 -4.86 4.91 -12.69
N MET A 155 -5.50 3.89 -13.27
CA MET A 155 -5.64 2.59 -12.62
C MET A 155 -4.32 1.84 -12.70
N LEU A 156 -3.80 1.44 -11.54
CA LEU A 156 -2.49 0.77 -11.43
C LEU A 156 -2.65 -0.74 -11.51
N PHE A 157 -1.63 -1.42 -12.04
CA PHE A 157 -1.57 -2.89 -12.11
C PHE A 157 -2.75 -3.53 -12.86
N MET A 158 -3.22 -2.87 -13.93
CA MET A 158 -4.34 -3.34 -14.74
C MET A 158 -4.17 -4.79 -15.24
N ASP A 159 -2.93 -5.19 -15.50
CA ASP A 159 -2.53 -6.53 -15.94
C ASP A 159 -2.66 -7.61 -14.85
N GLU A 160 -2.92 -7.26 -13.60
CA GLU A 160 -3.03 -8.22 -12.49
C GLU A 160 -4.48 -8.51 -12.07
N PHE A 161 -5.44 -7.63 -12.37
CA PHE A 161 -6.81 -7.77 -11.88
C PHE A 161 -7.50 -9.04 -12.36
N ASP A 162 -7.31 -9.44 -13.62
CA ASP A 162 -7.91 -10.67 -14.16
C ASP A 162 -7.43 -11.90 -13.38
N GLY A 163 -6.11 -11.99 -13.13
CA GLY A 163 -5.54 -13.09 -12.34
C GLY A 163 -5.95 -13.06 -10.86
N TRP A 164 -6.22 -11.87 -10.30
CA TRP A 164 -6.78 -11.76 -8.95
C TRP A 164 -8.25 -12.20 -8.93
N ALA A 165 -9.03 -11.83 -9.95
CA ALA A 165 -10.46 -12.13 -10.08
C ALA A 165 -10.76 -13.64 -10.17
N GLU A 166 -9.78 -14.47 -10.54
CA GLU A 166 -9.89 -15.93 -10.51
C GLU A 166 -10.07 -16.49 -9.08
N LYS A 167 -9.61 -15.78 -8.06
CA LYS A 167 -9.57 -16.28 -6.66
C LYS A 167 -10.32 -15.40 -5.65
N ILE A 168 -10.53 -14.13 -5.96
CA ILE A 168 -11.18 -13.15 -5.08
C ILE A 168 -12.16 -12.30 -5.87
N ALA A 169 -13.14 -11.69 -5.20
CA ALA A 169 -14.03 -10.73 -5.87
C ALA A 169 -13.27 -9.41 -6.11
N VAL A 170 -13.32 -8.88 -7.34
CA VAL A 170 -12.64 -7.63 -7.71
C VAL A 170 -13.68 -6.64 -8.23
N TYR A 171 -13.74 -5.48 -7.59
CA TYR A 171 -14.60 -4.36 -7.95
C TYR A 171 -13.74 -3.16 -8.30
N LEU A 172 -13.82 -2.71 -9.55
CA LEU A 172 -13.07 -1.56 -10.04
C LEU A 172 -14.01 -0.38 -10.24
N THR A 173 -13.55 0.81 -9.90
CA THR A 173 -14.27 2.06 -10.16
C THR A 173 -13.34 3.19 -10.57
N VAL A 174 -13.87 4.13 -11.34
CA VAL A 174 -13.23 5.42 -11.60
C VAL A 174 -14.15 6.57 -11.27
N ASP A 175 -13.60 7.67 -10.77
CA ASP A 175 -14.39 8.88 -10.51
C ASP A 175 -14.98 9.45 -11.81
N GLU A 176 -14.20 9.41 -12.89
CA GLU A 176 -14.59 9.83 -14.24
C GLU A 176 -14.04 8.86 -15.30
N ALA A 177 -14.87 8.45 -16.26
CA ALA A 177 -14.41 7.67 -17.43
C ALA A 177 -14.05 8.64 -18.57
N VAL A 178 -12.75 8.81 -18.84
CA VAL A 178 -12.31 9.72 -19.92
C VAL A 178 -12.35 9.05 -21.30
N GLN A 179 -12.35 7.72 -21.33
CA GLN A 179 -12.67 6.91 -22.51
C GLN A 179 -13.76 5.90 -22.15
N PRO A 180 -15.05 6.30 -22.18
CA PRO A 180 -16.16 5.46 -21.74
C PRO A 180 -16.21 4.08 -22.40
N ASP A 181 -15.90 3.99 -23.70
CA ASP A 181 -15.91 2.73 -24.44
C ASP A 181 -14.84 1.72 -23.98
N MET A 182 -13.78 2.22 -23.33
CA MET A 182 -12.67 1.41 -22.81
C MET A 182 -12.87 1.01 -21.35
N TRP A 183 -13.81 1.63 -20.63
CA TRP A 183 -14.06 1.36 -19.22
C TRP A 183 -15.35 0.56 -19.03
N LYS A 184 -15.20 -0.70 -18.65
CA LYS A 184 -16.33 -1.65 -18.48
C LYS A 184 -16.77 -1.84 -17.03
N HIS A 185 -16.19 -1.09 -16.10
CA HIS A 185 -16.48 -1.22 -14.67
C HIS A 185 -17.27 0.00 -14.17
N HIS A 186 -17.44 0.10 -12.85
CA HIS A 186 -18.24 1.16 -12.25
C HIS A 186 -17.65 2.54 -12.50
N VAL A 187 -18.51 3.56 -12.64
CA VAL A 187 -18.12 4.97 -12.69
C VAL A 187 -18.79 5.65 -11.49
N GLY A 188 -17.97 6.13 -10.56
CA GLY A 188 -18.39 6.69 -9.29
C GLY A 188 -17.34 6.47 -8.20
N LEU A 189 -17.70 6.86 -6.98
CA LEU A 189 -16.77 6.79 -5.85
C LEU A 189 -16.64 5.35 -5.35
N VAL A 190 -15.50 5.05 -4.72
CA VAL A 190 -15.26 3.76 -4.04
C VAL A 190 -16.32 3.46 -2.97
N THR A 191 -16.89 4.50 -2.36
CA THR A 191 -17.97 4.38 -1.37
C THR A 191 -19.23 3.75 -1.94
N ASP A 192 -19.52 3.97 -3.23
CA ASP A 192 -20.74 3.53 -3.89
C ASP A 192 -20.78 2.00 -4.04
N LEU A 193 -19.60 1.38 -3.98
CA LEU A 193 -19.44 -0.07 -4.10
C LEU A 193 -19.57 -0.81 -2.77
N ILE A 194 -19.56 -0.13 -1.62
CA ILE A 194 -19.58 -0.79 -0.30
C ILE A 194 -20.83 -1.67 -0.15
N ASP A 195 -21.99 -1.16 -0.53
CA ASP A 195 -23.27 -1.87 -0.40
C ASP A 195 -23.35 -3.13 -1.27
N GLY A 196 -22.58 -3.17 -2.36
CA GLY A 196 -22.55 -4.30 -3.30
C GLY A 196 -21.60 -5.43 -2.88
N VAL A 197 -20.79 -5.24 -1.83
CA VAL A 197 -19.81 -6.24 -1.41
C VAL A 197 -20.43 -7.25 -0.44
N LYS A 198 -20.26 -8.53 -0.76
CA LYS A 198 -20.66 -9.64 0.11
C LYS A 198 -19.65 -9.85 1.24
N ILE A 199 -19.79 -9.10 2.33
CA ILE A 199 -19.03 -9.30 3.57
C ILE A 199 -19.95 -9.53 4.76
N LYS A 200 -19.51 -10.34 5.73
CA LYS A 200 -20.17 -10.46 7.04
C LYS A 200 -19.39 -9.62 8.07
N PRO A 201 -19.88 -8.42 8.43
CA PRO A 201 -19.14 -7.44 9.24
C PRO A 201 -18.58 -7.99 10.56
N GLU A 202 -19.29 -8.94 11.18
CA GLU A 202 -18.97 -9.52 12.49
C GLU A 202 -17.71 -10.39 12.45
N ARG A 203 -17.38 -10.94 11.27
CA ARG A 203 -16.22 -11.80 11.03
C ARG A 203 -15.28 -11.25 9.97
N ALA A 204 -15.41 -9.97 9.61
CA ALA A 204 -14.61 -9.33 8.58
C ALA A 204 -13.45 -8.50 9.16
N ILE A 205 -12.40 -8.33 8.36
CA ILE A 205 -11.33 -7.36 8.58
C ILE A 205 -11.15 -6.54 7.30
N ALA A 206 -11.00 -5.23 7.45
CA ALA A 206 -10.80 -4.33 6.31
C ALA A 206 -9.40 -3.71 6.32
N PHE A 207 -8.76 -3.67 5.15
CA PHE A 207 -7.51 -2.99 4.90
C PHE A 207 -7.75 -1.86 3.90
N VAL A 208 -7.56 -0.62 4.34
CA VAL A 208 -7.93 0.57 3.58
C VAL A 208 -6.72 1.45 3.35
N CYS A 209 -6.40 1.75 2.10
CA CYS A 209 -5.28 2.63 1.77
C CYS A 209 -5.57 3.50 0.55
N GLY A 210 -5.34 4.80 0.69
CA GLY A 210 -5.54 5.77 -0.38
C GLY A 210 -5.61 7.18 0.18
N PRO A 211 -6.21 8.14 -0.55
CA PRO A 211 -6.40 9.49 -0.06
C PRO A 211 -7.09 9.51 1.31
N GLU A 212 -6.63 10.35 2.23
CA GLU A 212 -7.15 10.41 3.61
C GLU A 212 -8.67 10.60 3.66
N ILE A 213 -9.20 11.46 2.79
CA ILE A 213 -10.65 11.69 2.68
C ILE A 213 -11.42 10.42 2.28
N MET A 214 -10.86 9.62 1.38
CA MET A 214 -11.45 8.34 0.97
C MET A 214 -11.42 7.38 2.16
N MET A 215 -10.28 7.22 2.83
CA MET A 215 -10.17 6.32 3.99
C MET A 215 -11.17 6.69 5.09
N ARG A 216 -11.38 7.99 5.35
CA ARG A 216 -12.35 8.49 6.33
C ARG A 216 -13.78 8.09 5.99
N PHE A 217 -14.22 8.30 4.75
CA PHE A 217 -15.59 7.95 4.34
C PHE A 217 -15.82 6.44 4.28
N ILE A 218 -14.84 5.68 3.78
CA ILE A 218 -14.89 4.22 3.78
C ILE A 218 -14.99 3.67 5.21
N CYS A 219 -14.14 4.12 6.12
CA CYS A 219 -14.19 3.64 7.51
C CYS A 219 -15.54 3.96 8.18
N ARG A 220 -16.10 5.15 7.94
CA ARG A 220 -17.43 5.52 8.44
C ARG A 220 -18.52 4.62 7.87
N GLY A 221 -18.53 4.40 6.55
CA GLY A 221 -19.49 3.50 5.90
C GLY A 221 -19.42 2.09 6.47
N LEU A 222 -18.22 1.52 6.59
CA LEU A 222 -18.03 0.17 7.14
C LEU A 222 -18.50 0.06 8.61
N ILE A 223 -18.29 1.11 9.42
CA ILE A 223 -18.82 1.15 10.80
C ILE A 223 -20.35 1.20 10.79
N MET A 224 -20.97 1.96 9.88
CA MET A 224 -22.43 1.99 9.73
C MET A 224 -22.99 0.64 9.30
N HIS A 225 -22.23 -0.15 8.54
CA HIS A 225 -22.54 -1.54 8.22
C HIS A 225 -22.16 -2.53 9.34
N GLY A 226 -21.77 -2.06 10.53
CA GLY A 226 -21.57 -2.93 11.70
C GLY A 226 -20.14 -3.45 11.89
N MET A 227 -19.16 -3.03 11.08
CA MET A 227 -17.76 -3.40 11.32
C MET A 227 -17.21 -2.74 12.60
N LEU A 228 -16.49 -3.53 13.39
CA LEU A 228 -15.78 -3.01 14.57
C LEU A 228 -14.59 -2.15 14.15
N GLN A 229 -14.39 -1.01 14.82
CA GLN A 229 -13.24 -0.11 14.59
C GLN A 229 -11.88 -0.79 14.77
N SER A 230 -11.80 -1.85 15.58
CA SER A 230 -10.60 -2.67 15.78
C SER A 230 -10.33 -3.68 14.65
N SER A 231 -11.31 -3.87 13.76
CA SER A 231 -11.23 -4.72 12.57
C SER A 231 -11.01 -3.90 11.29
N LEU A 232 -10.94 -2.57 11.40
CA LEU A 232 -10.61 -1.68 10.29
C LEU A 232 -9.17 -1.24 10.45
N TYR A 233 -8.35 -1.37 9.40
CA TYR A 233 -6.97 -0.90 9.39
C TYR A 233 -6.75 0.06 8.24
N VAL A 234 -5.97 1.09 8.50
CA VAL A 234 -5.66 2.19 7.60
C VAL A 234 -4.15 2.39 7.53
N SER A 235 -3.66 2.83 6.38
CA SER A 235 -2.26 3.25 6.21
C SER A 235 -2.16 4.76 6.25
N LEU A 236 -1.52 5.30 7.29
CA LEU A 236 -1.30 6.74 7.41
C LEU A 236 0.01 7.18 6.76
N GLU A 237 -0.03 8.32 6.08
CA GLU A 237 1.15 8.97 5.51
C GLU A 237 1.45 10.28 6.25
N ARG A 238 2.73 10.52 6.56
CA ARG A 238 3.20 11.77 7.15
C ARG A 238 4.56 12.14 6.58
N ARG A 239 4.99 13.38 6.79
CA ARG A 239 6.36 13.78 6.49
C ARG A 239 7.31 13.00 7.40
N MET A 240 8.22 12.25 6.81
CA MET A 240 9.21 11.46 7.55
C MET A 240 10.63 11.93 7.22
N LYS A 241 11.48 11.98 8.25
CA LYS A 241 12.91 12.30 8.09
C LYS A 241 13.82 11.25 8.70
N CYS A 242 13.59 10.83 9.94
CA CYS A 242 14.45 9.82 10.59
C CYS A 242 13.99 8.37 10.36
N GLY A 243 12.72 8.10 10.07
CA GLY A 243 12.18 6.74 9.95
C GLY A 243 12.17 5.90 11.25
N ILE A 244 12.71 6.41 12.37
CA ILE A 244 12.96 5.65 13.61
C ILE A 244 12.48 6.37 14.89
N ALA A 245 11.49 7.25 14.77
CA ALA A 245 10.91 8.03 15.89
C ALA A 245 11.88 8.95 16.67
N GLN A 246 12.98 9.38 16.06
CA GLN A 246 13.95 10.29 16.69
C GLN A 246 13.64 11.78 16.48
N CYS A 247 13.05 12.15 15.34
CA CYS A 247 12.96 13.56 14.90
C CYS A 247 11.60 14.25 15.08
N GLY A 248 10.55 13.54 15.50
CA GLY A 248 9.21 14.12 15.66
C GLY A 248 8.42 14.47 14.39
N HIS A 249 9.00 14.42 13.18
CA HIS A 249 8.32 14.92 11.98
C HIS A 249 7.07 14.11 11.57
N CYS A 250 7.09 12.81 11.86
CA CYS A 250 5.96 11.92 11.58
C CYS A 250 5.04 11.75 12.79
N GLN A 251 5.16 12.61 13.79
CA GLN A 251 4.34 12.52 14.99
C GLN A 251 2.90 12.85 14.64
N HIS A 252 1.98 12.05 15.15
CA HIS A 252 0.56 12.27 15.04
C HIS A 252 -0.06 11.90 16.40
N SER A 253 -0.35 12.91 17.20
CA SER A 253 -1.01 12.78 18.51
C SER A 253 -0.34 11.81 19.49
N GLY A 254 0.98 11.93 19.65
CA GLY A 254 1.76 11.07 20.55
C GLY A 254 2.21 9.75 19.95
N LEU A 255 1.74 9.40 18.74
CA LEU A 255 2.23 8.28 17.96
C LEU A 255 3.26 8.74 16.93
N PHE A 256 4.21 7.89 16.58
CA PHE A 256 5.14 8.10 15.48
C PHE A 256 4.77 7.20 14.30
N VAL A 257 4.23 7.76 13.22
CA VAL A 257 3.81 6.97 12.05
C VAL A 257 4.95 6.08 11.49
N CYS A 258 6.21 6.51 11.56
CA CYS A 258 7.34 5.70 11.09
C CYS A 258 7.70 4.47 11.96
N LYS A 259 7.26 4.43 13.23
CA LYS A 259 7.61 3.39 14.20
C LYS A 259 6.37 2.62 14.64
N ASP A 260 5.34 3.35 15.06
CA ASP A 260 4.09 2.79 15.55
C ASP A 260 3.12 2.45 14.40
N GLY A 261 3.32 3.08 13.23
CA GLY A 261 2.60 2.84 11.97
C GLY A 261 3.52 2.31 10.88
N PRO A 262 3.22 2.49 9.58
CA PRO A 262 2.16 3.35 9.05
C PRO A 262 0.78 2.72 9.16
N ILE A 263 0.70 1.41 9.39
CA ILE A 263 -0.57 0.70 9.53
C ILE A 263 -1.09 0.82 10.95
N PHE A 264 -2.31 1.34 11.09
CA PHE A 264 -3.02 1.46 12.35
C PHE A 264 -4.41 0.84 12.25
N SER A 265 -4.92 0.29 13.35
CA SER A 265 -6.36 0.08 13.46
C SER A 265 -7.06 1.44 13.53
N TYR A 266 -8.26 1.55 12.96
CA TYR A 266 -9.04 2.78 13.01
C TYR A 266 -9.32 3.20 14.46
N LYS A 267 -9.47 2.23 15.38
CA LYS A 267 -9.57 2.49 16.83
C LYS A 267 -8.37 3.26 17.41
N GLU A 268 -7.15 3.02 16.93
CA GLU A 268 -5.94 3.70 17.43
C GLU A 268 -5.87 5.17 16.99
N VAL A 269 -6.46 5.51 15.85
CA VAL A 269 -6.24 6.81 15.18
C VAL A 269 -7.52 7.64 15.01
N ARG A 270 -8.68 7.11 15.41
CA ARG A 270 -9.93 7.86 15.41
C ARG A 270 -9.87 9.02 16.40
N GLY A 271 -10.27 10.20 15.96
CA GLY A 271 -10.41 11.37 16.85
C GLY A 271 -9.10 12.10 17.13
N LEU A 272 -8.05 11.82 16.33
CA LEU A 272 -6.83 12.61 16.36
C LEU A 272 -7.08 14.01 15.75
N PRO A 273 -6.44 15.09 16.27
CA PRO A 273 -6.84 16.48 16.06
C PRO A 273 -6.81 16.97 14.61
N ASP A 274 -6.08 16.27 13.74
CA ASP A 274 -5.86 16.72 12.36
C ASP A 274 -7.08 16.45 11.44
N GLY A 275 -8.15 15.83 11.95
CA GLY A 275 -9.40 15.60 11.20
C GLY A 275 -9.29 14.56 10.07
N VAL A 276 -8.15 13.86 10.03
CA VAL A 276 -7.71 12.95 8.98
C VAL A 276 -8.48 11.63 8.96
N LEU A 277 -9.04 11.17 10.09
CA LEU A 277 -9.85 9.94 10.20
C LEU A 277 -10.91 10.01 11.32
#